data_AF-A0A839VR64-F1
#
_entry.id   AF-A0A839VR64-F1
#
_cell.length_a   1.000
_cell.length_b   1.000
_cell.length_c   1.000
_cell.angle_alpha   90.00
_cell.angle_beta   90.00
_cell.angle_gamma   90.00
#
_symmetry.space_group_name_H-M   'P 1'
#
loop_
_entity.id
_entity.type
_entity.pdbx_description
1 polymer ?
#
loop_
_entity_poly.entity_id
_entity_poly.type
_entity_poly.pdbx_seq_one_letter_code
_entity_poly.pdbx_strand_id
1 'polypeptide(L)' 'MAKKDDGSTTTESPGYTLVVAHPFGDYERGSAITDPAEIEAVMSGENAHHVRKVTS' A
#
# COMPACT_ATOMS: atom_id res chain seq x y z
N MET A 1 -16.68 -16.87 24.83
CA MET A 1 -16.02 -17.28 23.57
C MET A 1 -16.53 -16.35 22.47
N ALA A 2 -15.86 -15.23 22.22
CA ALA A 2 -16.23 -14.33 21.14
C ALA A 2 -15.32 -14.63 19.94
N LYS A 3 -15.89 -15.26 18.91
CA LYS A 3 -15.38 -15.16 17.54
C LYS A 3 -15.46 -13.68 17.17
N LYS A 4 -14.33 -13.02 17.04
CA LYS A 4 -14.23 -11.80 16.25
C LYS A 4 -13.27 -12.10 15.13
N ASP A 5 -13.89 -12.38 13.99
CA ASP A 5 -13.43 -11.95 12.68
C ASP A 5 -11.94 -12.24 12.43
N ASP A 6 -11.70 -13.46 11.92
CA ASP A 6 -10.55 -13.73 11.07
C ASP A 6 -10.68 -12.79 9.87
N GLY A 7 -10.12 -11.59 10.03
CA GLY A 7 -9.93 -10.62 8.96
C GLY A 7 -8.92 -11.22 8.02
N SER A 8 -9.41 -12.10 7.15
CA SER A 8 -8.66 -12.73 6.09
C SER A 8 -8.21 -11.63 5.12
N THR A 9 -7.06 -11.00 5.41
CA THR A 9 -6.27 -10.34 4.39
C THR A 9 -5.72 -11.45 3.52
N THR A 10 -6.54 -11.84 2.54
CA THR A 10 -6.08 -12.72 1.48
C THR A 10 -4.89 -12.00 0.86
N THR A 11 -3.70 -12.57 1.04
CA THR A 11 -2.42 -12.17 0.46
C THR A 11 -2.47 -12.33 -1.05
N GLU A 12 -3.39 -11.62 -1.72
CA GLU A 12 -3.31 -11.40 -3.15
C GLU A 12 -2.38 -10.21 -3.30
N SER A 13 -1.11 -10.51 -3.63
CA SER A 13 -0.17 -9.46 -4.01
C SER A 13 -0.86 -8.61 -5.08
N PRO A 14 -0.99 -7.28 -4.89
CA PRO A 14 -1.92 -6.46 -5.66
C PRO A 14 -1.71 -6.47 -7.19
N GLY A 15 -0.68 -7.15 -7.71
CA GLY A 15 -0.32 -7.14 -9.12
C GLY A 15 0.18 -5.77 -9.60
N TYR A 16 0.29 -4.81 -8.68
CA TYR A 16 0.80 -3.47 -8.90
C TYR A 16 1.71 -3.05 -7.76
N THR A 17 2.69 -2.22 -8.07
CA THR A 17 3.53 -1.54 -7.09
C THR A 17 3.09 -0.08 -6.99
N LEU A 18 3.40 0.57 -5.88
CA LEU A 18 3.19 2.00 -5.75
C LEU A 18 4.50 2.73 -5.97
N VAL A 19 4.49 3.76 -6.80
CA VAL A 19 5.62 4.67 -6.95
C VAL A 19 5.26 6.02 -6.38
N VAL A 20 6.10 6.53 -5.48
CA VAL A 20 5.89 7.78 -4.77
C VAL A 20 6.05 8.94 -5.76
N ALA A 21 4.97 9.68 -6.01
CA ALA A 21 4.96 10.85 -6.88
C ALA A 21 5.25 12.14 -6.09
N HIS A 22 4.76 12.21 -4.85
CA HIS A 22 5.03 13.29 -3.90
C HIS A 22 5.68 12.70 -2.66
N PRO A 23 6.82 13.21 -2.18
CA PRO A 23 7.48 12.65 -1.00
C PRO A 23 6.62 12.84 0.25
N PHE A 24 6.60 11.84 1.12
CA PHE A 24 5.87 11.86 2.40
C PHE A 24 6.53 10.93 3.41
N GLY A 25 6.52 11.30 4.69
CA GLY A 25 7.18 10.52 5.74
C GLY A 25 8.65 10.29 5.42
N ASP A 26 9.05 9.02 5.31
CA ASP A 26 10.40 8.57 4.92
C ASP A 26 10.52 8.25 3.42
N TYR A 27 9.42 8.32 2.66
CA TYR A 27 9.41 7.96 1.26
C TYR A 27 9.74 9.15 0.37
N GLU A 28 10.81 9.01 -0.41
CA GLU A 28 11.21 9.98 -1.42
C GLU A 28 10.45 9.79 -2.74
N ARG A 29 10.39 10.86 -3.55
CA ARG A 29 9.80 10.80 -4.89
C ARG A 29 10.57 9.80 -5.76
N GLY A 30 9.85 8.86 -6.35
CA GLY A 30 10.39 7.77 -7.18
C GLY A 30 10.62 6.48 -6.41
N SER A 31 10.52 6.47 -5.07
CA SER A 31 10.57 5.24 -4.29
C SER A 31 9.43 4.31 -4.64
N ALA A 32 9.75 3.02 -4.77
CA ALA A 32 8.80 1.97 -5.06
C ALA A 32 8.40 1.25 -3.77
N ILE A 33 7.11 1.23 -3.47
CA ILE A 33 6.51 0.45 -2.39
C ILE A 33 5.97 -0.82 -3.04
N THR A 34 6.62 -1.94 -2.73
CA THR A 34 6.30 -3.27 -3.27
C THR A 34 5.69 -4.18 -2.22
N ASP A 35 5.82 -3.82 -0.94
CA ASP A 35 5.27 -4.60 0.16
C ASP A 35 3.74 -4.42 0.20
N PRO A 36 2.96 -5.51 0.13
CA PRO A 36 1.50 -5.42 0.09
C PRO A 36 0.92 -4.78 1.35
N ALA A 37 1.50 -4.99 2.53
CA ALA A 37 1.00 -4.39 3.77
C ALA A 37 1.25 -2.87 3.78
N GLU A 38 2.41 -2.43 3.29
CA GLU A 38 2.66 -0.99 3.08
C GLU A 38 1.75 -0.39 2.02
N ILE A 39 1.51 -1.10 0.91
CA ILE A 39 0.59 -0.67 -0.15
C ILE A 39 -0.82 -0.45 0.41
N GLU A 40 -1.32 -1.40 1.20
CA GLU A 40 -2.63 -1.28 1.86
C GLU A 40 -2.65 -0.14 2.87
N ALA A 41 -1.61 0.01 3.69
CA ALA A 41 -1.52 1.10 4.66
C ALA A 41 -1.53 2.48 3.98
N VAL A 42 -0.78 2.64 2.89
CA VAL A 42 -0.72 3.88 2.12
C VAL A 42 -2.02 4.15 1.36
N MET A 43 -2.61 3.12 0.75
CA MET A 43 -3.88 3.23 0.01
C MET A 43 -5.10 3.46 0.91
N SER A 44 -5.07 2.92 2.13
CA SER A 44 -6.13 3.11 3.13
C SER A 44 -6.00 4.45 3.87
N GLY A 45 -4.82 5.07 3.83
CA GLY A 45 -4.53 6.36 4.45
C GLY A 45 -4.70 7.57 3.52
N GLU A 46 -4.38 8.75 4.05
CA GLU A 46 -4.39 10.03 3.31
C GLU A 46 -3.30 10.14 2.24
N ASN A 47 -2.28 9.27 2.29
CA ASN A 47 -1.14 9.26 1.38
C ASN A 47 -1.44 8.58 0.03
N ALA A 48 -2.63 8.05 -0.18
CA ALA A 48 -3.01 7.38 -1.43
C ALA A 48 -2.84 8.27 -2.67
N HIS A 49 -3.00 9.59 -2.51
CA HIS A 49 -2.81 10.58 -3.58
C HIS A 49 -1.34 10.94 -3.84
N HIS A 50 -0.44 10.61 -2.91
CA HIS A 50 1.00 10.87 -3.05
C HIS A 50 1.73 9.80 -3.86
N VAL A 51 1.06 8.70 -4.17
CA VAL A 51 1.61 7.55 -4.88
C VAL A 51 0.85 7.29 -6.19
N ARG A 52 1.49 6.55 -7.10
CA ARG A 52 0.89 6.08 -8.35
C ARG A 52 1.01 4.57 -8.44
N LYS A 53 -0.10 3.91 -8.79
CA LYS A 53 -0.11 2.49 -9.11
C LYS A 53 0.63 2.27 -10.42
N VAL A 54 1.58 1.35 -10.42
CA VAL A 54 2.33 0.92 -11.59
C VAL A 54 2.12 -0.57 -11.75
N THR A 55 1.53 -0.96 -12.87
CA THR A 55 1.44 -2.35 -13.32
C THR A 55 2.62 -2.58 -14.25
N SER A 56 3.51 -3.51 -13.90
CA SER A 56 4.55 -3.98 -14.83
C SER A 56 4.07 -5.17 -15.64
#